data_AF-A0A522XXW5-F1
#
_entry.id   AF-A0A522XXW5-F1
#
_cell.length_a   1.000
_cell.length_b   1.000
_cell.length_c   1.000
_cell.angle_alpha   90.00
_cell.angle_beta   90.00
_cell.angle_gamma   90.00
#
_symmetry.space_group_name_H-M   'P 1'
#
loop_
_entity.id
_entity.type
_entity.pdbx_description
1 polymer ?
#
loop_
_entity_poly.entity_id
_entity_poly.type
_entity_poly.pdbx_seq_one_letter_code
_entity_poly.pdbx_strand_id
1 'polypeptide(L)' 'LYMSKTKRYARSKSTIHAYKPAKLEIKEGDMVVAAECRPVAKSVSFVVVEVKS' A
#
# COMPACT_ATOMS: atom_id res chain seq x y z
N LEU A 1 -1.88 -10.65 -13.21
CA LEU A 1 -1.01 -11.70 -13.80
C LEU A 1 -1.56 -12.12 -15.16
N TYR A 2 -0.71 -12.24 -16.20
CA TYR A 2 -1.13 -12.77 -17.49
C TYR A 2 -0.96 -14.29 -17.54
N MET A 3 -2.04 -15.02 -17.81
CA MET A 3 -2.02 -16.47 -17.97
C MET A 3 -1.83 -16.82 -19.44
N SER A 4 -0.62 -17.24 -19.81
CA SER A 4 -0.24 -17.55 -21.20
C SER A 4 -1.11 -18.65 -21.81
N LYS A 5 -1.45 -19.71 -21.05
CA LYS A 5 -2.26 -20.85 -21.53
C LYS A 5 -3.71 -20.46 -21.88
N THR A 6 -4.35 -19.62 -21.06
CA THR A 6 -5.76 -19.24 -21.26
C THR A 6 -5.93 -17.89 -21.94
N LYS A 7 -4.82 -17.18 -22.24
CA LYS A 7 -4.79 -15.81 -22.78
C LYS A 7 -5.71 -14.86 -21.99
N ARG A 8 -5.76 -15.02 -20.66
CA ARG A 8 -6.62 -14.26 -19.75
C ARG A 8 -5.80 -13.57 -18.67
N TYR A 9 -6.35 -12.49 -18.13
CA TYR A 9 -5.75 -11.77 -17.01
C TYR A 9 -6.40 -12.21 -15.69
N ALA A 10 -5.55 -12.60 -14.73
CA ALA A 10 -5.95 -12.83 -13.36
C ALA A 10 -5.83 -11.54 -12.55
N ARG A 11 -6.79 -11.31 -11.65
CA ARG A 11 -6.72 -10.24 -10.65
C ARG A 11 -5.76 -10.67 -9.53
N SER A 12 -4.87 -9.77 -9.14
CA SER A 12 -3.97 -9.95 -8.00
C SER A 12 -4.01 -8.68 -7.15
N LYS A 13 -4.07 -8.85 -5.82
CA LYS A 13 -4.00 -7.74 -4.86
C LYS A 13 -2.83 -8.01 -3.92
N SER A 14 -1.93 -7.04 -3.81
CA SER A 14 -0.92 -7.00 -2.74
C SER A 14 -1.42 -6.10 -1.62
N THR A 15 -0.98 -6.39 -0.40
CA THR A 15 -1.18 -5.53 0.76
C THR A 15 0.19 -5.10 1.27
N ILE A 16 0.31 -3.83 1.62
CA ILE A 16 1.55 -3.24 2.13
C ILE A 16 1.25 -2.72 3.52
N HIS A 17 2.06 -3.11 4.50
CA HIS A 17 1.97 -2.56 5.85
C HIS A 17 2.72 -1.23 5.90
N ALA A 18 2.00 -0.15 6.18
CA ALA A 18 2.56 1.19 6.30
C ALA A 18 2.36 1.73 7.71
N TYR A 19 3.34 2.49 8.20
CA TYR A 19 3.23 3.23 9.45
C TYR A 19 2.36 4.47 9.25
N LYS A 20 1.39 4.64 10.14
CA LYS A 20 0.53 5.83 10.20
C LYS A 20 1.15 6.86 11.17
N PRO A 21 1.46 8.08 10.70
CA PRO A 21 1.84 9.18 11.57
C PRO A 21 0.64 9.63 12.41
N ALA A 22 0.86 9.95 13.69
CA ALA A 22 -0.22 10.35 14.62
C ALA A 22 -1.00 11.60 14.16
N LYS A 23 -0.38 12.48 13.38
CA LYS A 23 -0.98 13.73 12.90
C LYS A 23 -1.92 13.56 11.69
N LEU A 24 -1.89 12.40 11.02
CA LEU A 24 -2.67 12.14 9.82
C LEU A 24 -3.98 11.43 10.19
N GLU A 25 -5.11 12.06 9.90
CA GLU A 25 -6.42 11.40 9.95
C GLU A 25 -6.67 10.72 8.60
N ILE A 26 -6.83 9.40 8.63
CA ILE A 26 -7.04 8.54 7.46
C ILE A 26 -8.23 7.65 7.79
N LYS A 27 -9.20 7.59 6.86
CA LYS A 27 -10.39 6.74 6.98
C LYS A 27 -10.33 5.60 5.96
N GLU A 28 -11.19 4.62 6.17
CA GLU A 28 -11.34 3.51 5.23
C GLU A 28 -11.93 4.02 3.92
N GLY A 29 -11.24 3.77 2.80
CA GLY A 29 -11.65 4.21 1.47
C GLY A 29 -10.76 5.30 0.86
N ASP A 30 -9.92 5.96 1.67
CA ASP A 30 -9.05 7.03 1.20
C ASP A 30 -7.89 6.49 0.35
N MET A 31 -7.53 7.21 -0.71
CA MET A 31 -6.32 6.93 -1.49
C MET A 31 -5.12 7.65 -0.85
N VAL A 32 -4.14 6.87 -0.40
CA VAL A 32 -2.95 7.40 0.28
C VAL A 32 -1.69 7.14 -0.52
N VAL A 33 -0.73 8.06 -0.39
CA VAL A 33 0.63 7.89 -0.93
C VAL A 33 1.53 7.40 0.19
N ALA A 34 2.09 6.21 0.00
CA ALA A 34 3.10 5.63 0.88
C ALA A 34 4.49 5.78 0.25
N ALA A 35 5.47 6.19 1.05
CA ALA A 35 6.87 6.30 0.66
C ALA A 35 7.72 5.23 1.35
N GLU A 36 8.81 4.82 0.70
CA GLU A 36 9.82 3.93 1.28
C GLU A 36 10.59 4.61 2.42
N CYS A 37 10.97 3.84 3.43
CA CYS A 37 11.57 4.32 4.67
C CYS A 37 12.57 3.28 5.21
N ARG A 38 13.35 3.65 6.24
CA ARG A 38 14.04 2.66 7.07
C ARG A 38 13.02 1.67 7.67
N PRO A 39 13.41 0.41 7.92
CA PRO A 39 12.52 -0.53 8.59
C PRO A 39 12.15 0.01 9.98
N VAL A 40 10.86 0.29 10.17
CA VAL A 40 10.29 0.75 11.45
C VAL A 40 9.93 -0.44 12.33
N ALA A 41 9.48 -1.52 11.70
CA ALA A 41 9.19 -2.81 12.34
C ALA A 41 9.49 -3.95 11.35
N LYS A 42 9.32 -5.20 11.78
CA LYS A 42 9.58 -6.41 10.97
C LYS A 42 8.90 -6.38 9.60
N SER A 43 7.66 -5.89 9.53
CA SER A 43 6.86 -5.86 8.30
C SER A 43 6.60 -4.45 7.77
N VAL A 44 7.09 -3.41 8.46
CA VAL A 44 6.76 -2.01 8.15
C VAL A 44 8.01 -1.29 7.69
N SER A 45 8.11 -1.11 6.38
CA SER A 45 9.19 -0.37 5.69
C SER A 45 8.67 0.84 4.91
N PHE A 46 7.39 1.18 5.10
CA PHE A 46 6.72 2.28 4.40
C PHE A 46 6.04 3.22 5.40
N VAL A 47 5.99 4.51 5.07
CA VAL A 47 5.30 5.55 5.84
C VAL A 47 4.30 6.26 4.94
N VAL A 48 3.13 6.58 5.47
CA VAL A 48 2.13 7.40 4.75
C VAL A 48 2.53 8.87 4.78
N VAL A 49 2.60 9.51 3.61
CA VAL A 49 3.06 10.91 3.45
C VAL A 49 1.90 11.85 3.13
N GLU A 50 1.00 11.45 2.24
CA GLU A 50 -0.06 12.30 1.71
C GLU A 50 -1.38 11.51 1.56
N VAL A 51 -2.50 12.19 1.78
CA VAL A 51 -3.84 11.68 1.48
C VAL A 51 -4.36 12.40 0.25
N LYS A 52 -4.56 11.67 -0.85
CA LYS A 52 -5.20 12.14 -2.07
C LYS A 52 -6.69 11.78 -1.97
N SER A 53 -7.41 12.53 -1.15
CA SER A 53 -8.86 12.33 -0.97
C SER A 53 -9.66 12.80 -2.17
#